data_AF-A0A0H1RGA5-F1
#
_entry.id   AF-A0A0H1RGA5-F1
#
_cell.length_a   1.000
_cell.length_b   1.000
_cell.length_c   1.000
_cell.angle_alpha   90.00
_cell.angle_beta   90.00
_cell.angle_gamma   90.00
#
_symmetry.space_group_name_H-M   'P 1'
#
loop_
_entity.id
_entity.type
_entity.pdbx_description
1 polymer ?
#
loop_
_entity_poly.entity_id
_entity_poly.type
_entity_poly.pdbx_seq_one_letter_code
_entity_poly.pdbx_strand_id
1 'polypeptide(L)'
;MAAMDTFDHILNWKLKRGSHAFPGKDGGTCINEAAIVAAGFPYQPVRAVETMPACFSRPICRLAMLLNDEASDEERQQLLPFVTRLACADTAKVEWEREVYIAQHLRYRMSFQDRLEILEDALAIGRQAEVLAPAEVRSRLDAVQQNAKAATSVADHLKFSKIKEWLAPTL
;
A
#
# COMPACT_ATOMS: atom_id res chain seq x y z
N MET A 1 20.76 1.72 1.61
CA MET A 1 20.15 1.79 2.95
C MET A 1 18.80 2.53 2.96
N ALA A 2 18.10 2.66 1.82
CA ALA A 2 16.80 3.35 1.78
C ALA A 2 15.60 2.38 1.86
N ALA A 3 15.75 1.13 1.43
CA ALA A 3 14.63 0.21 1.27
C ALA A 3 14.04 -0.31 2.60
N MET A 4 14.86 -0.53 3.64
CA MET A 4 14.36 -1.07 4.92
C MET A 4 13.76 0.01 5.82
N ASP A 5 14.36 1.20 5.88
CA ASP A 5 13.74 2.35 6.55
C ASP A 5 12.38 2.70 5.92
N THR A 6 12.18 2.44 4.61
CA THR A 6 10.90 2.63 3.91
C THR A 6 9.78 1.74 4.46
N PHE A 7 10.09 0.51 4.85
CA PHE A 7 9.09 -0.44 5.32
C PHE A 7 8.63 -0.15 6.76
N ASP A 8 9.52 0.32 7.65
CA ASP A 8 9.18 0.53 9.06
C ASP A 8 8.16 1.67 9.30
N HIS A 9 8.10 2.67 8.41
CA HIS A 9 7.04 3.68 8.48
C HIS A 9 5.73 3.27 7.78
N ILE A 10 5.79 2.35 6.81
CA ILE A 10 4.57 1.73 6.25
C ILE A 10 3.83 0.94 7.34
N LEU A 11 4.55 0.34 8.29
CA LEU A 11 3.95 -0.41 9.41
C LEU A 11 3.14 0.45 10.40
N ASN A 12 3.31 1.77 10.39
CA ASN A 12 2.56 2.71 11.23
C ASN A 12 1.54 3.56 10.43
N TRP A 13 1.27 3.20 9.17
CA TRP A 13 0.35 3.97 8.34
C TRP A 13 -1.10 3.82 8.76
N LYS A 14 -1.72 4.95 9.10
CA LYS A 14 -3.16 5.08 9.27
C LYS A 14 -3.80 5.45 7.94
N LEU A 15 -4.77 4.67 7.45
CA LEU A 15 -5.50 5.04 6.25
C LEU A 15 -6.40 6.26 6.53
N LYS A 16 -6.40 7.23 5.61
CA LYS A 16 -7.16 8.48 5.71
C LYS A 16 -8.06 8.67 4.48
N ARG A 17 -9.15 9.42 4.67
CA ARG A 17 -10.07 9.81 3.59
C ARG A 17 -9.39 10.83 2.67
N GLY A 18 -9.53 10.69 1.34
CA GLY A 18 -9.25 11.76 0.36
C GLY A 18 -7.90 12.49 0.47
N SER A 19 -6.80 11.79 0.77
CA SER A 19 -5.51 12.40 1.14
C SER A 19 -4.67 12.83 -0.07
N HIS A 20 -5.15 13.79 -0.86
CA HIS A 20 -4.46 14.27 -2.07
C HIS A 20 -3.24 15.19 -1.82
N ALA A 21 -2.72 15.25 -0.59
CA ALA A 21 -1.50 15.96 -0.22
C ALA A 21 -0.56 14.99 0.50
N PHE A 22 0.74 15.11 0.24
CA PHE A 22 1.78 14.25 0.83
C PHE A 22 1.58 14.16 2.36
N PRO A 23 1.53 12.95 2.94
CA PRO A 23 1.01 12.73 4.30
C PRO A 23 1.87 13.32 5.43
N GLY A 24 3.05 13.86 5.10
CA GLY A 24 4.01 14.35 6.08
C GLY A 24 4.59 13.21 6.93
N LYS A 25 5.45 13.58 7.88
CA LYS A 25 6.15 12.65 8.79
C LYS A 25 5.22 11.85 9.71
N ASP A 26 4.03 12.40 10.00
CA ASP A 26 3.06 11.82 10.95
C ASP A 26 2.07 10.86 10.25
N GLY A 27 2.21 10.69 8.93
CA GLY A 27 1.63 9.58 8.17
C GLY A 27 0.12 9.67 7.91
N GLY A 28 -0.28 8.98 6.84
CA GLY A 28 -1.66 8.61 6.55
C GLY A 28 -2.19 9.11 5.22
N THR A 29 -2.64 8.19 4.39
CA THR A 29 -2.91 8.35 2.96
C THR A 29 -4.10 7.48 2.57
N CYS A 30 -4.62 7.61 1.34
CA CYS A 30 -5.65 6.70 0.84
C CYS A 30 -5.04 5.31 0.56
N ILE A 31 -5.85 4.25 0.61
CA ILE A 31 -5.38 2.88 0.37
C ILE A 31 -4.59 2.71 -0.94
N ASN A 32 -5.00 3.35 -2.03
CA ASN A 32 -4.33 3.24 -3.33
C ASN A 32 -2.95 3.90 -3.31
N GLU A 33 -2.81 5.03 -2.63
CA GLU A 33 -1.54 5.74 -2.46
C GLU A 33 -0.59 4.92 -1.58
N ALA A 34 -1.12 4.31 -0.52
CA ALA A 34 -0.37 3.38 0.31
C ALA A 34 0.13 2.18 -0.52
N ALA A 35 -0.73 1.63 -1.37
CA ALA A 35 -0.39 0.48 -2.20
C ALA A 35 0.69 0.80 -3.25
N ILE A 36 0.69 2.01 -3.82
CA ILE A 36 1.74 2.49 -4.72
C ILE A 36 3.11 2.44 -4.04
N VAL A 37 3.21 3.00 -2.84
CA VAL A 37 4.47 3.02 -2.10
C VAL A 37 4.85 1.62 -1.60
N ALA A 38 3.89 0.83 -1.12
CA ALA A 38 4.13 -0.55 -0.70
C ALA A 38 4.65 -1.44 -1.85
N ALA A 39 4.24 -1.16 -3.09
CA ALA A 39 4.77 -1.81 -4.29
C ALA A 39 6.11 -1.23 -4.77
N GLY A 40 6.70 -0.28 -4.04
CA GLY A 40 8.02 0.30 -4.33
C GLY A 40 8.03 1.47 -5.32
N PHE A 41 6.86 2.02 -5.68
CA PHE A 41 6.77 3.21 -6.52
C PHE A 41 6.89 4.49 -5.69
N PRO A 42 7.33 5.62 -6.27
CA PRO A 42 7.24 6.91 -5.63
C PRO A 42 5.79 7.25 -5.26
N TYR A 43 5.60 7.88 -4.10
CA TYR A 43 4.30 8.41 -3.71
C TYR A 43 3.75 9.32 -4.82
N GLN A 44 2.48 9.12 -5.17
CA GLN A 44 1.71 10.02 -6.02
C GLN A 44 0.27 10.10 -5.51
N PRO A 45 -0.37 11.28 -5.59
CA PRO A 45 -1.78 11.39 -5.26
C PRO A 45 -2.64 10.65 -6.29
N VAL A 46 -3.61 9.86 -5.83
CA VAL A 46 -4.50 9.09 -6.71
C VAL A 46 -5.89 9.70 -6.69
N ARG A 47 -6.28 10.36 -7.78
CA ARG A 47 -7.65 10.89 -7.99
C ARG A 47 -8.50 10.00 -8.90
N ALA A 48 -7.83 9.18 -9.71
CA ALA A 48 -8.44 8.26 -10.65
C ALA A 48 -7.53 7.03 -10.75
N VAL A 49 -8.10 5.83 -10.73
CA VAL A 49 -7.31 4.58 -10.73
C VAL A 49 -6.54 4.38 -12.04
N GLU A 50 -6.97 5.06 -13.09
CA GLU A 50 -6.34 5.05 -14.41
C GLU A 50 -4.93 5.63 -14.38
N THR A 51 -4.60 6.50 -13.41
CA THR A 51 -3.26 7.10 -13.25
C THR A 51 -2.28 6.21 -12.49
N MET A 52 -2.76 5.12 -11.87
CA MET A 52 -1.90 4.20 -11.12
C MET A 52 -0.98 3.42 -12.06
N PRO A 53 0.14 2.84 -11.58
CA PRO A 53 0.99 1.97 -12.42
C PRO A 53 0.21 0.79 -13.02
N ALA A 54 0.69 0.24 -14.14
CA ALA A 54 -0.03 -0.80 -14.88
C ALA A 54 -0.16 -2.14 -14.14
N CYS A 55 0.66 -2.38 -13.11
CA CYS A 55 0.57 -3.57 -12.26
C CYS A 55 -0.62 -3.55 -11.28
N PHE A 56 -1.35 -2.44 -11.18
CA PHE A 56 -2.51 -2.30 -10.29
C PHE A 56 -3.82 -2.60 -11.01
N SER A 57 -4.60 -3.54 -10.46
CA SER A 57 -5.90 -3.91 -11.03
C SER A 57 -6.89 -2.75 -10.89
N ARG A 58 -7.41 -2.26 -12.03
CA ARG A 58 -8.34 -1.12 -12.07
C ARG A 58 -9.66 -1.38 -11.33
N PRO A 59 -10.39 -2.48 -11.57
CA PRO A 59 -11.61 -2.81 -10.82
C PRO A 59 -11.36 -2.90 -9.31
N ILE A 60 -10.29 -3.57 -8.88
CA ILE A 60 -9.95 -3.74 -7.47
C ILE A 60 -9.60 -2.40 -6.82
N CYS A 61 -8.70 -1.62 -7.43
CA CYS A 61 -8.33 -0.31 -6.92
C CYS A 61 -9.52 0.67 -6.87
N ARG A 62 -10.49 0.54 -7.78
CA ARG A 62 -11.69 1.37 -7.81
C ARG A 62 -12.60 1.05 -6.63
N LEU A 63 -12.85 -0.23 -6.37
CA LEU A 63 -13.61 -0.67 -5.21
C LEU A 63 -12.88 -0.29 -3.90
N ALA A 64 -11.58 -0.53 -3.80
CA ALA A 64 -10.79 -0.16 -2.63
C ALA A 64 -10.85 1.35 -2.34
N MET A 65 -10.76 2.20 -3.36
CA MET A 65 -10.90 3.66 -3.23
C MET A 65 -12.29 4.05 -2.71
N LEU A 66 -13.34 3.46 -3.27
CA LEU A 66 -14.72 3.68 -2.83
C LEU A 66 -14.89 3.32 -1.35
N LEU A 67 -14.42 2.14 -0.93
CA LEU A 67 -14.49 1.69 0.46
C LEU A 67 -13.70 2.62 1.39
N ASN A 68 -12.51 3.04 0.98
CA ASN A 68 -11.68 3.97 1.75
C ASN A 68 -12.41 5.30 2.01
N ASP A 69 -13.09 5.83 0.98
CA ASP A 69 -13.70 7.16 1.02
C ASP A 69 -15.05 7.20 1.73
N GLU A 70 -15.77 6.07 1.78
CA GLU A 70 -17.05 5.92 2.47
C GLU A 70 -16.93 5.41 3.92
N ALA A 71 -15.83 4.75 4.28
CA ALA A 71 -15.62 4.19 5.61
C ALA A 71 -15.49 5.23 6.73
N SER A 72 -15.91 4.86 7.95
CA SER A 72 -15.49 5.56 9.18
C SER A 72 -13.97 5.48 9.37
N ASP A 73 -13.42 6.24 10.30
CA ASP A 73 -11.98 6.19 10.59
C ASP A 73 -11.51 4.82 11.10
N GLU A 74 -12.36 4.13 11.86
CA GLU A 74 -12.14 2.79 12.39
C GLU A 74 -12.29 1.73 11.30
N GLU A 75 -13.38 1.77 10.53
CA GLU A 75 -13.62 0.84 9.42
C GLU A 75 -12.51 0.91 8.39
N ARG A 76 -12.02 2.12 8.08
CA ARG A 76 -10.97 2.32 7.08
C ARG A 76 -9.69 1.57 7.42
N GLN A 77 -9.37 1.37 8.70
CA GLN A 77 -8.16 0.63 9.07
C GLN A 77 -8.26 -0.86 8.75
N GLN A 78 -9.46 -1.40 8.57
CA GLN A 78 -9.67 -2.78 8.13
C GLN A 78 -9.25 -3.02 6.67
N LEU A 79 -8.98 -1.95 5.90
CA LEU A 79 -8.43 -2.03 4.55
C LEU A 79 -6.90 -2.24 4.51
N LEU A 80 -6.20 -2.10 5.64
CA LEU A 80 -4.73 -2.27 5.71
C LEU A 80 -4.23 -3.62 5.14
N PRO A 81 -4.87 -4.78 5.40
CA PRO A 81 -4.45 -6.06 4.84
C PRO A 81 -4.48 -6.13 3.30
N PHE A 82 -5.17 -5.20 2.64
CA PHE A 82 -5.33 -5.17 1.18
C PHE A 82 -4.25 -4.34 0.48
N VAL A 83 -3.51 -3.50 1.20
CA VAL A 83 -2.53 -2.56 0.64
C VAL A 83 -1.51 -3.26 -0.27
N THR A 84 -0.96 -4.39 0.16
CA THR A 84 0.04 -5.16 -0.61
C THR A 84 -0.58 -6.02 -1.71
N ARG A 85 -1.91 -6.13 -1.75
CA ARG A 85 -2.67 -7.00 -2.68
C ARG A 85 -3.23 -6.23 -3.88
N LEU A 86 -3.18 -4.90 -3.89
CA LEU A 86 -3.75 -4.10 -4.98
C LEU A 86 -2.91 -4.14 -6.28
N ALA A 87 -1.61 -4.44 -6.17
CA ALA A 87 -0.70 -4.62 -7.30
C ALA A 87 -0.88 -6.01 -7.94
N CYS A 88 -2.12 -6.31 -8.37
CA CYS A 88 -2.56 -7.63 -8.83
C CYS A 88 -3.22 -7.60 -10.22
N ALA A 89 -2.87 -6.64 -11.08
CA ALA A 89 -3.36 -6.60 -12.45
C ALA A 89 -3.09 -7.92 -13.18
N ASP A 90 -4.09 -8.40 -13.91
CA ASP A 90 -4.04 -9.64 -14.67
C ASP A 90 -4.44 -9.39 -16.14
N THR A 91 -4.76 -10.46 -16.88
CA THR A 91 -5.24 -10.37 -18.26
C THR A 91 -6.53 -9.57 -18.35
N ALA A 92 -6.78 -8.94 -19.50
CA ALA A 92 -8.00 -8.17 -19.74
C ALA A 92 -9.30 -8.96 -19.47
N LYS A 93 -9.29 -10.28 -19.70
CA LYS A 93 -10.42 -11.17 -19.38
C LYS A 93 -10.69 -11.23 -17.88
N VAL A 94 -9.64 -11.43 -17.07
CA VAL A 94 -9.74 -11.48 -15.61
C VAL A 94 -10.17 -10.12 -15.04
N GLU A 95 -9.60 -9.03 -15.54
CA GLU A 95 -10.02 -7.68 -15.13
C GLU A 95 -11.49 -7.41 -15.46
N TRP A 96 -11.97 -7.88 -16.61
CA TRP A 96 -13.38 -7.80 -16.96
C TRP A 96 -14.27 -8.66 -16.05
N GLU A 97 -13.86 -9.88 -15.72
CA GLU A 97 -14.58 -10.76 -14.79
C GLU A 97 -14.69 -10.13 -13.39
N ARG A 98 -13.61 -9.50 -12.90
CA ARG A 98 -13.60 -8.73 -11.64
C ARG A 98 -14.61 -7.59 -11.68
N GLU A 99 -14.60 -6.78 -12.75
CA GLU A 99 -15.52 -5.65 -12.91
C GLU A 99 -16.98 -6.12 -12.93
N VAL A 100 -17.27 -7.20 -13.68
CA VAL A 100 -18.61 -7.80 -13.74
C VAL A 100 -19.04 -8.34 -12.37
N TYR A 101 -18.17 -9.08 -11.69
CA TYR A 101 -18.46 -9.60 -10.34
C TYR A 101 -18.79 -8.45 -9.38
N ILE A 102 -17.93 -7.42 -9.31
CA ILE A 102 -18.15 -6.27 -8.42
C ILE A 102 -19.48 -5.58 -8.75
N ALA A 103 -19.75 -5.29 -10.03
CA ALA A 103 -21.01 -4.65 -10.43
C ALA A 103 -22.24 -5.51 -10.09
N GLN A 104 -22.14 -6.84 -10.19
CA GLN A 104 -23.22 -7.75 -9.86
C GLN A 104 -23.48 -7.90 -8.37
N HIS A 105 -22.48 -7.69 -7.50
CA HIS A 105 -22.63 -7.93 -6.06
C HIS A 105 -22.74 -6.65 -5.23
N LEU A 106 -22.12 -5.55 -5.67
CA LEU A 106 -22.14 -4.29 -4.95
C LEU A 106 -23.54 -3.66 -4.98
N ARG A 107 -24.06 -3.28 -3.81
CA ARG A 107 -25.38 -2.63 -3.63
C ARG A 107 -25.25 -1.44 -2.68
N TYR A 108 -26.12 -0.44 -2.86
CA TYR A 108 -26.09 0.82 -2.10
C TYR A 108 -26.30 0.67 -0.58
N ARG A 109 -27.02 -0.37 -0.11
CA ARG A 109 -27.38 -0.55 1.31
C ARG A 109 -26.62 -1.69 2.01
N MET A 110 -25.39 -1.96 1.60
CA MET A 110 -24.57 -3.01 2.21
C MET A 110 -23.80 -2.47 3.41
N SER A 111 -23.53 -3.34 4.39
CA SER A 111 -22.61 -2.99 5.47
C SER A 111 -21.19 -2.82 4.93
N PHE A 112 -20.31 -2.15 5.70
CA PHE A 112 -18.90 -2.08 5.33
C PHE A 112 -18.28 -3.48 5.20
N GLN A 113 -18.64 -4.40 6.10
CA GLN A 113 -18.13 -5.77 6.11
C GLN A 113 -18.53 -6.57 4.86
N ASP A 114 -19.79 -6.49 4.43
CA ASP A 114 -20.24 -7.20 3.22
C ASP A 114 -19.51 -6.69 1.97
N ARG A 115 -19.20 -5.39 1.94
CA ARG A 115 -18.43 -4.81 0.82
C ARG A 115 -16.95 -5.16 0.87
N LEU A 116 -16.40 -5.37 2.07
CA LEU A 116 -15.05 -5.89 2.26
C LEU A 116 -14.94 -7.34 1.77
N GLU A 117 -15.98 -8.16 1.99
CA GLU A 117 -16.08 -9.52 1.45
C GLU A 117 -16.12 -9.51 -0.08
N ILE A 118 -16.86 -8.59 -0.72
CA ILE A 118 -16.82 -8.42 -2.18
C ILE A 118 -15.40 -8.10 -2.66
N LEU A 119 -14.64 -7.27 -1.95
CA LEU A 119 -13.26 -6.96 -2.31
C LEU A 119 -12.37 -8.21 -2.22
N GLU A 120 -12.54 -9.01 -1.17
CA GLU A 120 -11.83 -10.28 -0.98
C GLU A 120 -12.15 -11.28 -2.11
N ASP A 121 -13.42 -11.46 -2.43
CA ASP A 121 -13.87 -12.36 -3.50
C ASP A 121 -13.40 -11.90 -4.88
N ALA A 122 -13.41 -10.59 -5.14
CA ALA A 122 -12.91 -10.06 -6.40
C ALA A 122 -11.39 -10.28 -6.55
N LEU A 123 -10.63 -10.22 -5.45
CA LEU A 123 -9.21 -10.59 -5.43
C LEU A 123 -8.99 -12.08 -5.67
N ALA A 124 -9.96 -12.93 -5.31
CA ALA A 124 -9.92 -14.37 -5.57
C ALA A 124 -10.13 -14.73 -7.06
N ILE A 125 -10.61 -13.79 -7.89
CA ILE A 125 -10.72 -13.97 -9.35
C ILE A 125 -9.36 -13.74 -10.01
N GLY A 126 -8.87 -14.71 -10.77
CA GLY A 126 -7.60 -14.63 -11.51
C GLY A 126 -6.46 -15.43 -10.88
N ARG A 127 -5.21 -15.09 -11.25
CA ARG A 127 -4.04 -15.76 -10.67
C ARG A 127 -3.98 -15.50 -9.16
N GLN A 128 -4.08 -16.57 -8.39
CA GLN A 128 -3.73 -16.55 -6.99
C GLN A 128 -2.21 -16.62 -6.88
N ALA A 129 -1.60 -15.69 -6.14
CA ALA A 129 -0.22 -15.89 -5.72
C ALA A 129 -0.20 -17.18 -4.89
N GLU A 130 0.61 -18.15 -5.29
CA GLU A 130 0.79 -19.38 -4.51
C GLU A 130 1.15 -18.97 -3.08
N VAL A 131 0.34 -19.40 -2.11
CA VAL A 131 0.59 -19.09 -0.70
C VAL A 131 1.91 -19.77 -0.34
N LEU A 132 2.98 -19.00 -0.36
CA LEU A 132 4.30 -19.50 0.03
C LEU A 132 4.18 -19.88 1.50
N ALA A 133 4.41 -21.15 1.79
CA ALA A 133 4.45 -21.62 3.17
C ALA A 133 5.43 -20.74 3.96
N PRO A 134 5.16 -20.42 5.25
CA PRO A 134 6.03 -19.56 6.04
C PRO A 134 7.51 -19.99 6.05
N ALA A 135 7.77 -21.29 5.91
CA ALA A 135 9.12 -21.85 5.77
C ALA A 135 9.83 -21.42 4.47
N GLU A 136 9.11 -21.34 3.35
CA GLU A 136 9.63 -20.90 2.05
C GLU A 136 9.90 -19.39 2.05
N VAL A 137 9.02 -18.60 2.66
CA VAL A 137 9.26 -17.16 2.87
C VAL A 137 10.52 -16.95 3.71
N ARG A 138 10.68 -17.71 4.80
CA ARG A 138 11.86 -17.67 5.67
C ARG A 138 13.13 -18.07 4.91
N SER A 139 13.08 -19.14 4.13
CA SER A 139 14.22 -19.60 3.32
C SER A 139 14.65 -18.55 2.28
N ARG A 140 13.70 -17.86 1.65
CA ARG A 140 14.00 -16.77 0.71
C ARG A 140 14.62 -15.56 1.41
N LEU A 141 14.12 -15.20 2.59
CA LEU A 141 14.71 -14.13 3.41
C LEU A 141 16.15 -14.50 3.85
N ASP A 142 16.35 -15.73 4.31
CA ASP A 142 17.68 -16.24 4.68
C ASP A 142 18.64 -16.23 3.48
N ALA A 143 18.17 -16.62 2.29
CA ALA A 143 18.95 -16.59 1.06
C ALA A 143 19.31 -15.16 0.60
N VAL A 144 18.40 -14.20 0.75
CA VAL A 144 18.70 -12.77 0.50
C VAL A 144 19.71 -12.25 1.51
N GLN A 145 19.59 -12.64 2.78
CA GLN A 145 20.52 -12.26 3.84
C GLN A 145 21.92 -12.85 3.65
N GLN A 146 22.02 -14.09 3.18
CA GLN A 146 23.30 -14.76 2.88
C GLN A 146 23.98 -14.19 1.62
N ASN A 147 23.20 -13.72 0.65
CA ASN A 147 23.72 -13.09 -0.57
C ASN A 147 24.03 -11.59 -0.41
N ALA A 148 23.64 -10.97 0.71
CA ALA A 148 24.04 -9.61 1.04
C ALA A 148 25.54 -9.58 1.39
N LYS A 149 26.37 -9.12 0.45
CA LYS A 149 27.80 -8.87 0.71
C LYS A 149 27.96 -7.70 1.68
N ALA A 150 28.36 -8.05 2.90
CA ALA A 150 28.75 -7.23 4.06
C ALA A 150 27.64 -6.92 5.08
N ALA A 151 27.96 -7.22 6.34
CA ALA A 151 27.20 -6.81 7.51
C ALA A 151 27.41 -5.31 7.76
N THR A 152 26.45 -4.47 7.42
CA THR A 152 26.38 -3.11 7.97
C THR A 152 25.84 -3.18 9.39
N SER A 153 26.70 -3.47 10.37
CA SER A 153 26.43 -3.05 11.75
C SER A 153 26.68 -1.53 11.80
N VAL A 154 25.62 -0.73 11.77
CA VAL A 154 25.75 0.67 12.17
C VAL A 154 25.78 0.64 13.70
N ALA A 155 26.96 0.92 14.25
CA ALA A 155 27.13 1.04 15.69
C ALA A 155 26.37 2.26 16.21
N ASP A 156 25.67 2.07 17.32
CA ASP A 156 25.04 3.14 18.08
C ASP A 156 26.09 4.20 18.44
N HIS A 157 25.94 5.41 17.87
CA HIS A 157 26.56 6.60 18.42
C HIS A 157 25.55 7.75 18.41
N LEU A 158 24.82 7.85 19.52
CA LEU A 158 24.26 9.11 20.00
C LEU A 158 25.37 10.17 20.09
N LYS A 159 25.35 11.17 19.21
CA LYS A 159 25.98 12.48 19.48
C LYS A 159 25.13 13.61 18.91
N PHE A 160 24.26 14.15 19.77
CA PHE A 160 23.74 15.50 19.64
C PHE A 160 24.88 16.52 19.79
N SER A 161 25.10 17.36 18.78
CA SER A 161 25.66 18.70 19.00
C SER A 161 25.40 19.67 17.86
N LYS A 162 24.57 20.66 18.20
CA LYS A 162 24.68 22.10 17.88
C LYS A 162 24.62 22.49 16.39
N ILE A 163 23.40 22.83 15.98
CA ILE A 163 23.13 23.72 14.85
C ILE A 163 23.56 25.14 15.25
N LYS A 164 24.45 25.76 14.47
CA LYS A 164 24.64 27.22 14.46
C LYS A 164 24.45 27.74 13.03
N GLU A 165 23.37 28.52 12.90
CA GLU A 165 23.29 29.83 12.25
C GLU A 165 24.07 30.05 10.94
N TRP A 166 23.33 30.17 9.83
CA TRP A 166 23.72 31.05 8.72
C TRP A 166 22.51 31.57 7.95
N LEU A 167 21.97 32.70 8.40
CA LEU A 167 21.17 33.62 7.59
C LEU A 167 21.54 35.05 7.98
N ALA A 168 22.35 35.69 7.15
CA ALA A 168 22.41 37.15 7.05
C ALA A 168 22.41 37.51 5.56
N PRO A 169 21.44 38.31 5.08
CA PRO A 169 21.44 38.84 3.72
C PRO A 169 22.32 40.10 3.62
N THR A 170 23.03 40.23 2.52
CA THR A 170 23.76 41.44 2.11
C THR A 170 22.79 42.44 1.49
N LEU A 171 22.52 43.53 2.21
CA LEU A 171 22.72 44.94 1.81
C LEU A 171 22.05 45.88 2.82
#